data_AF-A0A8C9GD20-F1
#
_entry.id   AF-A0A8C9GD20-F1
#
_cell.length_a   1.000
_cell.length_b   1.000
_cell.length_c   1.000
_cell.angle_alpha   90.00
_cell.angle_beta   90.00
_cell.angle_gamma   90.00
#
_symmetry.space_group_name_H-M   'P 1'
#
loop_
_entity.id
_entity.type
_entity.pdbx_description
1 polymer ?
#
loop_
_entity_poly.entity_id
_entity_poly.type
_entity_poly.pdbx_seq_one_letter_code
_entity_poly.pdbx_strand_id
1 'polypeptide(L)'
;MPSRLRKTRKLRGHVSHGHGRIGKHRKHPGGRGNAGGLHHHRINFDKYHPGYFGKVGMRHYHLKRNQSFCPTVNLDKLWTLVSEQTRVNAAKNKTGAAPIIDVVRSLPTRHRFFLWWNYHRATTKFWERESSQSSLSS
;
A
#
# COMPACT_ATOMS: atom_id res chain seq x y z
N MET A 1 22.71 21.02 18.75
CA MET A 1 22.74 21.58 17.38
C MET A 1 23.00 20.48 16.35
N PRO A 2 22.01 20.10 15.52
CA PRO A 2 22.13 18.99 14.55
C PRO A 2 23.18 19.23 13.45
N SER A 3 23.52 20.49 13.17
CA SER A 3 24.54 20.86 12.19
C SER A 3 25.97 20.42 12.55
N ARG A 4 26.24 20.09 13.82
CA ARG A 4 27.55 19.60 14.31
C ARG A 4 28.01 18.33 13.60
N LEU A 5 27.08 17.44 13.28
CA LEU A 5 27.36 16.11 12.72
C LEU A 5 27.43 16.10 11.18
N ARG A 6 27.19 17.24 10.51
CA ARG A 6 27.24 17.32 9.06
C ARG A 6 28.68 17.29 8.55
N LYS A 7 28.91 16.53 7.46
CA LYS A 7 30.21 16.43 6.77
C LYS A 7 30.81 17.79 6.42
N THR A 8 29.96 18.78 6.10
CA THR A 8 30.38 20.16 5.79
C THR A 8 31.22 20.81 6.89
N ARG A 9 30.98 20.50 8.17
CA ARG A 9 31.75 21.09 9.27
C ARG A 9 33.20 20.61 9.28
N LYS A 10 33.45 19.37 8.85
CA LYS A 10 34.79 18.77 8.77
C LYS A 10 35.54 19.16 7.50
N LEU A 11 34.83 19.64 6.47
CA LEU A 11 35.43 20.01 5.18
C LEU A 11 35.84 21.49 5.07
N ARG A 12 35.60 22.32 6.09
CA ARG A 12 36.07 23.72 6.10
C ARG A 12 37.59 23.77 6.15
N GLY A 13 38.21 24.60 5.33
CA GLY A 13 39.67 24.66 5.15
C GLY A 13 40.20 23.76 4.03
N HIS A 14 39.39 22.82 3.51
CA HIS A 14 39.77 22.03 2.34
C HIS A 14 39.42 22.77 1.03
N VAL A 15 40.33 22.72 0.05
CA VAL A 15 40.25 23.49 -1.20
C VAL A 15 39.00 23.19 -2.05
N SER A 16 38.59 21.92 -2.15
CA SER A 16 37.53 21.49 -3.09
C SER A 16 36.26 20.93 -2.46
N HIS A 17 36.12 21.02 -1.12
CA HIS A 17 34.98 20.45 -0.38
C HIS A 17 34.69 18.97 -0.70
N GLY A 18 35.71 18.19 -1.09
CA GLY A 18 35.57 16.77 -1.38
C GLY A 18 35.09 16.42 -2.79
N HIS A 19 35.06 17.37 -3.73
CA HIS A 19 34.64 17.14 -5.13
C HIS A 19 35.82 17.04 -6.13
N GLY A 20 37.05 16.85 -5.63
CA GLY A 20 38.26 16.76 -6.44
C GLY A 20 38.69 18.10 -7.07
N ARG A 21 39.94 18.18 -7.54
CA ARG A 21 40.48 19.40 -8.19
C ARG A 21 40.11 19.50 -9.68
N ILE A 22 40.12 18.37 -10.38
CA ILE A 22 39.94 18.29 -11.84
C ILE A 22 38.45 18.24 -12.22
N GLY A 23 37.72 17.23 -11.73
CA GLY A 23 36.32 17.01 -12.10
C GLY A 23 35.37 18.15 -11.69
N LYS A 24 35.59 18.72 -10.50
CA LYS A 24 34.82 19.82 -9.88
C LYS A 24 33.32 19.51 -9.70
N HIS A 25 32.67 20.21 -8.78
CA HIS A 25 31.22 20.15 -8.67
C HIS A 25 30.56 21.07 -9.70
N ARG A 26 29.93 20.49 -10.72
CA ARG A 26 29.22 21.23 -11.78
C ARG A 26 27.71 21.12 -11.58
N LYS A 27 26.92 21.92 -12.32
CA LYS A 27 25.47 22.01 -12.11
C LYS A 27 24.73 20.73 -12.51
N HIS A 28 24.86 20.26 -13.75
CA HIS A 28 24.11 19.08 -14.26
C HIS A 28 24.90 18.29 -15.32
N PRO A 29 26.02 17.63 -14.97
CA PRO A 29 26.67 16.71 -15.91
C PRO A 29 25.75 15.51 -16.17
N GLY A 30 25.45 15.20 -17.43
CA GLY A 30 24.62 14.05 -17.81
C GLY A 30 23.11 14.27 -17.82
N GLY A 31 22.62 15.49 -17.53
CA GLY A 31 21.20 15.86 -17.59
C GLY A 31 20.54 16.06 -16.23
N ARG A 32 19.21 16.21 -16.22
CA ARG A 32 18.38 16.35 -15.01
C ARG A 32 17.39 15.21 -14.92
N GLY A 33 17.11 14.74 -13.70
CA GLY A 33 16.18 13.63 -13.47
C GLY A 33 16.58 12.37 -14.24
N ASN A 34 15.62 11.74 -14.92
CA ASN A 34 15.80 10.50 -15.67
C ASN A 34 16.15 10.72 -17.17
N ALA A 35 16.76 11.87 -17.50
CA ALA A 35 17.18 12.16 -18.88
C ALA A 35 18.20 11.12 -19.39
N GLY A 36 18.14 10.80 -20.68
CA GLY A 36 19.14 9.93 -21.32
C GLY A 36 19.03 8.44 -20.96
N GLY A 37 17.92 7.98 -20.38
CA GLY A 37 17.75 6.60 -19.94
C GLY A 37 17.83 5.53 -21.04
N LEU A 38 17.62 5.89 -22.31
CA LEU A 38 17.86 5.01 -23.47
C LEU A 38 19.16 5.32 -24.23
N HIS A 39 19.86 6.38 -23.85
CA HIS A 39 21.06 6.87 -24.53
C HIS A 39 22.28 6.68 -23.60
N HIS A 40 22.82 7.76 -23.06
CA HIS A 40 24.05 7.73 -22.26
C HIS A 40 23.89 7.20 -20.83
N HIS A 41 22.66 7.01 -20.34
CA HIS A 41 22.38 6.33 -19.05
C HIS A 41 21.76 4.94 -19.23
N ARG A 42 21.79 4.38 -20.45
CA ARG A 42 21.18 3.08 -20.80
C ARG A 42 21.61 1.93 -19.88
N ILE A 43 22.92 1.81 -19.63
CA ILE A 43 23.47 0.71 -18.81
C ILE A 43 22.86 0.70 -17.40
N ASN A 44 22.58 1.88 -16.83
CA ASN A 44 21.98 1.97 -15.50
C ASN A 44 20.51 1.48 -15.48
N PHE A 45 19.76 1.80 -16.53
CA PHE A 45 18.37 1.35 -16.65
C PHE A 45 18.26 -0.13 -16.98
N ASP A 46 19.05 -0.62 -17.93
CA ASP A 46 19.02 -2.03 -18.32
C ASP A 46 19.48 -2.95 -17.18
N LYS A 47 20.46 -2.51 -16.38
CA LYS A 47 21.00 -3.32 -15.29
C LYS A 47 20.08 -3.38 -14.06
N TYR A 48 19.56 -2.24 -13.62
CA TYR A 48 18.86 -2.15 -12.33
C TYR A 48 17.34 -2.02 -12.46
N HIS A 49 16.84 -1.64 -13.65
CA HIS A 49 15.41 -1.38 -13.87
C HIS A 49 14.93 -2.00 -15.20
N PRO A 50 15.08 -3.32 -15.38
CA PRO A 50 14.57 -3.99 -16.58
C PRO A 50 13.03 -3.85 -16.64
N GLY A 51 12.51 -3.53 -17.83
CA GLY A 51 11.08 -3.29 -18.04
C GLY A 51 10.60 -1.87 -17.71
N TYR A 52 11.50 -0.94 -17.37
CA TYR A 52 11.13 0.46 -17.16
C TYR A 52 10.55 1.13 -18.41
N PHE A 53 11.13 0.84 -19.57
CA PHE A 53 10.64 1.33 -20.86
C PHE A 53 9.73 0.28 -21.51
N GLY A 54 8.55 0.71 -21.96
CA GLY A 54 7.58 -0.13 -22.65
C GLY A 54 6.14 0.15 -22.22
N LYS A 55 5.19 -0.48 -22.90
CA LYS A 55 3.77 -0.49 -22.52
C LYS A 55 3.34 -1.95 -22.33
N VAL A 56 2.70 -2.25 -21.22
CA VAL A 56 2.21 -3.59 -20.87
C VAL A 56 0.77 -3.50 -20.36
N GLY A 57 -0.06 -4.49 -20.72
CA GLY A 57 -1.43 -4.63 -20.22
C GLY A 57 -2.45 -3.65 -20.79
N MET A 58 -3.68 -3.70 -20.26
CA MET A 58 -4.80 -2.84 -20.63
C MET A 58 -4.95 -1.69 -19.62
N ARG A 59 -5.33 -0.51 -20.11
CA ARG A 59 -5.52 0.68 -19.26
C ARG A 59 -6.89 0.65 -18.58
N HIS A 60 -6.93 0.74 -17.26
CA HIS A 60 -8.15 0.82 -16.47
C HIS A 60 -8.40 2.25 -15.95
N TYR A 61 -9.43 2.92 -16.48
CA TYR A 61 -9.80 4.28 -16.07
C TYR A 61 -10.67 4.27 -14.80
N HIS A 62 -10.59 5.34 -14.00
CA HIS A 62 -11.41 5.51 -12.78
C HIS A 62 -11.40 4.31 -11.83
N LEU A 63 -10.22 3.73 -11.56
CA LEU A 63 -10.06 2.59 -10.66
C LEU A 63 -10.57 2.91 -9.23
N LYS A 64 -11.65 2.24 -8.82
CA LYS A 64 -12.18 2.29 -7.45
C LYS A 64 -11.63 1.15 -6.61
N ARG A 65 -10.52 1.39 -5.89
CA ARG A 65 -9.85 0.37 -5.06
C ARG A 65 -10.73 -0.25 -3.96
N ASN A 66 -11.76 0.46 -3.50
CA ASN A 66 -12.68 -0.05 -2.48
C ASN A 66 -13.55 -1.21 -3.01
N GLN A 67 -13.84 -1.25 -4.31
CA GLN A 67 -14.62 -2.33 -4.91
C GLN A 67 -13.80 -3.63 -5.02
N SER A 68 -12.49 -3.51 -5.20
CA SER A 68 -11.55 -4.63 -5.23
C SER A 68 -10.90 -4.89 -3.87
N PHE A 69 -11.53 -4.48 -2.77
CA PHE A 69 -10.98 -4.64 -1.43
C PHE A 69 -11.18 -6.08 -0.93
N CYS A 70 -10.09 -6.83 -0.86
CA CYS A 70 -10.06 -8.21 -0.40
C CYS A 70 -8.77 -8.47 0.41
N PRO A 71 -8.75 -8.10 1.71
CA PRO A 71 -7.61 -8.41 2.57
C PRO A 71 -7.60 -9.91 2.89
N THR A 72 -6.43 -10.54 2.80
CA THR A 72 -6.24 -11.98 3.07
C THR A 72 -5.57 -12.20 4.42
N VAL A 73 -5.91 -13.32 5.08
CA VAL A 73 -5.28 -13.77 6.33
C VAL A 73 -4.95 -15.26 6.22
N ASN A 74 -3.76 -15.63 6.70
CA ASN A 74 -3.30 -17.02 6.71
C ASN A 74 -3.71 -17.72 8.02
N LEU A 75 -3.80 -19.06 7.99
CA LEU A 75 -4.27 -19.88 9.12
C LEU A 75 -3.40 -19.78 10.38
N ASP A 76 -2.08 -19.65 10.20
CA ASP A 76 -1.09 -19.47 11.29
C ASP A 76 -1.38 -18.23 12.15
N LYS A 77 -1.99 -17.21 11.54
CA LYS A 77 -2.28 -15.93 12.20
C LYS A 77 -3.70 -15.83 12.76
N LEU A 78 -4.58 -16.80 12.49
CA LEU A 78 -5.96 -16.74 12.99
C LEU A 78 -6.04 -16.66 14.51
N TRP A 79 -5.18 -17.40 15.21
CA TRP A 79 -5.13 -17.37 16.67
C TRP A 79 -4.61 -16.06 17.27
N THR A 80 -3.99 -15.18 16.47
CA THR A 80 -3.59 -13.84 16.90
C THR A 80 -4.75 -12.83 16.86
N LEU A 81 -5.84 -13.15 16.16
CA LEU A 81 -7.02 -12.27 16.07
C LEU A 81 -7.89 -12.34 17.33
N VAL A 82 -7.66 -13.34 18.17
CA VAL A 82 -8.40 -13.57 19.41
C VAL A 82 -7.48 -13.29 20.59
N SER A 83 -8.05 -12.87 21.73
CA SER A 83 -7.28 -12.74 22.96
C SER A 83 -6.70 -14.08 23.40
N GLU A 84 -5.53 -14.04 24.06
CA GLU A 84 -4.87 -15.24 24.55
C GLU A 84 -5.72 -16.01 25.58
N GLN A 85 -6.54 -15.30 26.35
CA GLN A 85 -7.49 -15.88 27.30
C GLN A 85 -8.46 -16.85 26.61
N THR A 86 -9.06 -16.46 25.48
CA THR A 86 -9.99 -17.32 24.73
C THR A 86 -9.29 -18.54 24.16
N ARG A 87 -8.04 -18.39 23.70
CA ARG A 87 -7.22 -19.51 23.22
C ARG A 87 -6.95 -20.55 24.32
N VAL A 88 -6.51 -20.08 25.49
CA VAL A 88 -6.21 -20.97 26.63
C VAL A 88 -7.49 -21.62 27.18
N ASN A 89 -8.60 -20.89 27.22
CA ASN A 89 -9.88 -21.42 27.69
C ASN A 89 -10.44 -22.47 26.73
N ALA A 90 -10.34 -22.25 25.42
CA ALA A 90 -10.73 -23.23 24.41
C ALA A 90 -9.88 -24.52 24.52
N ALA A 91 -8.58 -24.40 24.77
CA ALA A 91 -7.71 -25.56 24.96
C ALA A 91 -8.03 -26.36 26.24
N LYS A 92 -8.51 -25.70 27.30
CA LYS A 92 -8.87 -26.33 28.57
C LYS A 92 -10.28 -26.94 28.57
N ASN A 93 -11.14 -26.55 27.65
CA ASN A 93 -12.53 -26.99 27.63
C ASN A 93 -12.67 -28.40 27.05
N LYS A 94 -13.12 -29.36 27.88
CA LYS A 94 -13.30 -30.78 27.48
C LYS A 94 -14.65 -31.08 26.83
N THR A 95 -15.61 -30.14 26.83
CA THR A 95 -16.96 -30.35 26.27
C THR A 95 -17.03 -30.23 24.75
N GLY A 96 -15.89 -30.03 24.06
CA GLY A 96 -15.82 -29.99 22.59
C GLY A 96 -16.28 -28.67 21.94
N ALA A 97 -16.53 -27.62 22.73
CA ALA A 97 -16.95 -26.32 22.21
C ALA A 97 -15.78 -25.56 21.56
N ALA A 98 -15.85 -25.34 20.24
CA ALA A 98 -14.84 -24.62 19.47
C ALA A 98 -15.04 -23.09 19.49
N PRO A 99 -13.96 -22.28 19.49
CA PRO A 99 -14.07 -20.83 19.44
C PRO A 99 -14.39 -20.33 18.02
N ILE A 100 -15.25 -19.30 17.94
CA ILE A 100 -15.60 -18.62 16.70
C ILE A 100 -14.63 -17.45 16.49
N ILE A 101 -13.97 -17.41 15.32
CA ILE A 101 -13.05 -16.34 14.94
C ILE A 101 -13.67 -15.53 13.81
N ASP A 102 -14.16 -14.33 14.13
CA ASP A 102 -14.70 -13.38 13.14
C ASP A 102 -13.58 -12.53 12.53
N VAL A 103 -13.14 -12.95 11.35
CA VAL A 103 -12.06 -12.31 10.59
C VAL A 103 -12.44 -10.94 10.01
N VAL A 104 -13.74 -10.66 9.83
CA VAL A 104 -14.24 -9.39 9.29
C VAL A 104 -14.22 -8.33 10.37
N ARG A 105 -14.65 -8.71 11.58
CA ARG A 105 -14.69 -7.81 12.72
C ARG A 105 -13.28 -7.45 13.18
N SER A 106 -12.27 -8.30 13.08
CA SER A 106 -10.90 -7.94 13.47
C SER A 106 -10.24 -6.81 12.65
N LEU A 107 -10.82 -6.37 11.53
CA LEU A 107 -10.27 -5.27 10.73
C LEU A 107 -10.38 -3.90 11.44
N PRO A 108 -9.40 -2.99 11.27
CA PRO A 108 -9.39 -1.68 11.92
C PRO A 108 -10.68 -0.89 11.65
N THR A 109 -11.17 -0.18 12.67
CA THR A 109 -12.48 0.50 12.71
C THR A 109 -12.72 1.47 11.54
N ARG A 110 -11.67 2.02 10.93
CA ARG A 110 -11.75 2.86 9.72
C ARG A 110 -12.30 2.13 8.48
N HIS A 111 -12.16 0.81 8.40
CA HIS A 111 -12.70 0.00 7.29
C HIS A 111 -14.08 -0.59 7.61
N ARG A 112 -14.43 -0.75 8.90
CA ARG A 112 -15.75 -1.21 9.32
C ARG A 112 -16.86 -0.24 8.93
N PHE A 113 -16.66 1.07 9.12
CA PHE A 113 -17.65 2.08 8.73
C PHE A 113 -17.91 2.07 7.21
N PHE A 114 -16.86 1.88 6.42
CA PHE A 114 -16.97 1.83 4.96
C PHE A 114 -17.68 0.57 4.44
N LEU A 115 -17.39 -0.61 5.01
CA LEU A 115 -18.07 -1.85 4.64
C LEU A 115 -19.54 -1.84 5.04
N TRP A 116 -19.84 -1.38 6.26
CA TRP A 116 -21.22 -1.25 6.75
C TRP A 116 -22.02 -0.21 5.95
N TRP A 117 -21.44 0.96 5.65
CA TRP A 117 -22.09 1.99 4.83
C TRP A 117 -22.36 1.53 3.39
N ASN A 118 -21.43 0.81 2.76
CA ASN A 118 -21.65 0.28 1.40
C ASN A 118 -22.67 -0.86 1.38
N TYR A 119 -22.66 -1.75 2.37
CA TYR A 119 -23.70 -2.78 2.52
C TYR A 119 -25.09 -2.16 2.67
N HIS A 120 -25.22 -1.17 3.55
CA HIS A 120 -26.50 -0.48 3.81
C HIS A 120 -26.99 0.37 2.63
N ARG A 121 -26.08 0.92 1.80
CA ARG A 121 -26.44 1.67 0.59
C ARG A 121 -26.80 0.75 -0.59
N ALA A 122 -26.22 -0.45 -0.66
CA ALA A 122 -26.56 -1.44 -1.67
C ALA A 122 -27.95 -2.02 -1.43
N THR A 123 -28.31 -2.29 -0.18
CA THR A 123 -29.63 -2.81 0.19
C THR A 123 -30.74 -1.77 0.01
N THR A 124 -30.51 -0.49 0.31
CA THR A 124 -31.53 0.55 0.07
C THR A 124 -31.78 0.80 -1.42
N LYS A 125 -30.75 0.76 -2.27
CA LYS A 125 -30.91 0.88 -3.72
C LYS A 125 -31.59 -0.32 -4.38
N PHE A 126 -31.42 -1.51 -3.81
CA PHE A 126 -32.13 -2.71 -4.26
C PHE A 126 -33.63 -2.59 -3.96
N TRP A 127 -33.98 -2.13 -2.76
CA TRP A 127 -35.37 -1.95 -2.32
C TRP A 127 -36.11 -0.80 -3.06
N GLU A 128 -35.43 0.32 -3.35
CA GLU A 128 -35.99 1.41 -4.17
C GLU A 128 -36.30 0.97 -5.62
N ARG A 129 -35.50 0.05 -6.17
CA ARG A 129 -35.69 -0.48 -7.52
C ARG A 129 -36.86 -1.47 -7.59
N GLU A 130 -37.04 -2.32 -6.58
CA GLU A 130 -38.21 -3.21 -6.51
C GLU A 130 -39.51 -2.43 -6.26
N SER A 131 -39.47 -1.40 -5.41
CA SER A 131 -40.63 -0.54 -5.11
C SER A 131 -41.11 0.28 -6.31
N SER A 132 -40.20 0.59 -7.26
CA SER A 132 -40.54 1.34 -8.48
C SER A 132 -41.09 0.45 -9.61
N GLN A 133 -40.85 -0.87 -9.56
CA GLN A 133 -41.39 -1.81 -10.54
C GLN A 133 -42.81 -2.28 -10.18
N SER A 134 -43.15 -2.34 -8.89
CA SER A 134 -44.51 -2.69 -8.43
C SER A 134 -45.55 -1.58 -8.64
N SER A 135 -45.13 -0.32 -8.81
CA SER A 135 -46.02 0.81 -9.10
C SER A 135 -46.34 1.00 -10.58
N LEU A 136 -45.76 0.21 -11.48
CA LEU A 136 -45.99 0.27 -12.94
C LEU A 136 -46.91 -0.86 -13.44
N SER A 137 -47.44 -1.69 -12.54
CA SER A 137 -48.32 -2.83 -12.83
C SER A 137 -49.70 -2.72 -12.16
N SER A 138 -50.30 -1.53 -12.20
CA SER A 138 -51.69 -1.27 -11.80
C SER A 138 -52.36 -0.36 -12.82
#